data_AF-A0A2K0TFP0-F1
#
_entry.id   AF-A0A2K0TFP0-F1
#
_cell.length_a   1.000
_cell.length_b   1.000
_cell.length_c   1.000
_cell.angle_alpha   90.00
_cell.angle_beta   90.00
_cell.angle_gamma   90.00
#
_symmetry.space_group_name_H-M   'P 1'
#
loop_
_entity.id
_entity.type
_entity.pdbx_description
1 polymer ?
#
loop_
_entity_poly.entity_id
_entity_poly.type
_entity_poly.pdbx_seq_one_letter_code
_entity_poly.pdbx_strand_id
1 'polypeptide(L)'
;MGGVPSIPTDKSRTVQVISAGYSRTGTVSMALALEKLLDGPVMHGGTHLFGREDAYAKLWCDIFANRNNKPVLMKLLREATAGFVALTDNPSIAFVTELAELYPDAKVIVVERDADRWMKSMASLLEGANMDTWWFVKLLVWPCPTWRWAPIFLQGIQDRDEERFGMSWNKGWSAGKYNTSVVTASCICRLHC
;
A
#
# COMPACT_ATOMS: atom_id res chain seq x y z
N MET A 1 -19.82 1.98 -2.46
CA MET A 1 -19.36 0.82 -3.27
C MET A 1 -17.83 0.62 -3.21
N GLY A 2 -17.09 1.16 -2.23
CA GLY A 2 -15.63 0.93 -2.11
C GLY A 2 -15.07 1.13 -0.70
N GLY A 3 -15.93 1.00 0.33
CA GLY A 3 -15.60 1.32 1.73
C GLY A 3 -15.79 0.16 2.70
N VAL A 4 -16.11 -1.04 2.21
CA VAL A 4 -16.20 -2.25 3.04
C VAL A 4 -15.03 -3.15 2.64
N PRO A 5 -14.22 -3.65 3.59
CA PRO A 5 -13.10 -4.52 3.27
C PRO A 5 -13.58 -5.86 2.75
N SER A 6 -12.86 -6.36 1.74
CA SER A 6 -13.09 -7.68 1.16
C SER A 6 -12.32 -8.68 2.02
N ILE A 7 -13.02 -9.44 2.89
CA ILE A 7 -12.36 -10.36 3.82
C ILE A 7 -12.30 -11.75 3.18
N PRO A 8 -11.10 -12.32 2.94
CA PRO A 8 -10.99 -13.66 2.40
C PRO A 8 -11.56 -14.71 3.35
N THR A 9 -12.50 -15.51 2.85
CA THR A 9 -13.04 -16.68 3.55
C THR A 9 -12.27 -17.96 3.21
N ASP A 10 -11.79 -18.08 1.97
CA ASP A 10 -10.96 -19.17 1.48
C ASP A 10 -9.48 -18.75 1.41
N LYS A 11 -8.68 -19.27 2.34
CA LYS A 11 -7.23 -19.00 2.41
C LYS A 11 -6.39 -19.83 1.43
N SER A 12 -6.99 -20.77 0.69
CA SER A 12 -6.27 -21.55 -0.33
C SER A 12 -6.01 -20.75 -1.62
N ARG A 13 -6.76 -19.66 -1.82
CA ARG A 13 -6.58 -18.76 -2.96
C ARG A 13 -5.24 -18.04 -2.90
N THR A 14 -4.65 -17.85 -4.07
CA THR A 14 -3.37 -17.18 -4.27
C THR A 14 -3.54 -15.92 -5.09
N VAL A 15 -2.62 -14.97 -4.90
CA VAL A 15 -2.60 -13.69 -5.61
C VAL A 15 -2.29 -13.96 -7.10
N GLN A 16 -3.15 -13.44 -7.97
CA GLN A 16 -3.03 -13.53 -9.43
C GLN A 16 -2.61 -12.19 -10.05
N VAL A 17 -2.97 -11.07 -9.41
CA VAL A 17 -2.65 -9.72 -9.91
C VAL A 17 -2.12 -8.83 -8.79
N ILE A 18 -0.99 -8.16 -9.05
CA ILE A 18 -0.42 -7.13 -8.18
C ILE A 18 -0.55 -5.79 -8.92
N SER A 19 -1.44 -4.94 -8.45
CA SER A 19 -1.59 -3.58 -8.99
C SER A 19 -0.65 -2.62 -8.28
N ALA A 20 0.49 -2.35 -8.90
CA ALA A 20 1.55 -1.45 -8.44
C ALA A 20 1.23 0.05 -8.63
N GLY A 21 -0.01 0.40 -8.98
CA GLY A 21 -0.46 1.79 -9.05
C GLY A 21 -0.46 2.48 -7.68
N TYR A 22 0.13 3.67 -7.61
CA TYR A 22 0.21 4.43 -6.37
C TYR A 22 -1.16 4.90 -5.87
N SER A 23 -1.29 5.22 -4.58
CA SER A 23 -2.49 5.88 -4.06
C SER A 23 -2.88 7.07 -4.95
N ARG A 24 -4.19 7.24 -5.20
CA ARG A 24 -4.76 8.32 -6.05
C ARG A 24 -4.54 8.18 -7.57
N THR A 25 -4.17 6.99 -8.06
CA THR A 25 -4.17 6.66 -9.51
C THR A 25 -5.42 5.89 -9.97
N GLY A 26 -6.45 5.78 -9.12
CA GLY A 26 -7.67 5.01 -9.42
C GLY A 26 -7.70 3.62 -8.80
N THR A 27 -6.94 3.40 -7.71
CA THR A 27 -6.79 2.12 -7.01
C THR A 27 -8.12 1.49 -6.57
N VAL A 28 -9.09 2.28 -6.12
CA VAL A 28 -10.44 1.78 -5.76
C VAL A 28 -11.15 1.19 -6.98
N SER A 29 -11.16 1.91 -8.11
CA SER A 29 -11.76 1.41 -9.34
C SER A 29 -11.07 0.15 -9.84
N MET A 30 -9.73 0.08 -9.71
CA MET A 30 -8.96 -1.11 -10.03
C MET A 30 -9.33 -2.29 -9.13
N ALA A 31 -9.45 -2.08 -7.82
CA ALA A 31 -9.86 -3.13 -6.89
C ALA A 31 -11.23 -3.71 -7.27
N LEU A 32 -12.23 -2.85 -7.50
CA LEU A 32 -13.58 -3.27 -7.90
C LEU A 32 -13.61 -4.00 -9.25
N ALA A 33 -12.76 -3.60 -10.19
CA ALA A 33 -12.65 -4.30 -11.47
C ALA A 33 -12.03 -5.70 -11.28
N LEU A 34 -10.96 -5.81 -10.49
CA LEU A 34 -10.29 -7.08 -10.21
C LEU A 34 -11.16 -8.04 -9.39
N GLU A 35 -11.95 -7.54 -8.44
CA GLU A 35 -12.94 -8.36 -7.71
C GLU A 35 -13.91 -9.03 -8.67
N LYS A 36 -14.39 -8.30 -9.68
CA LYS A 36 -15.30 -8.83 -10.70
C LYS A 36 -14.62 -9.78 -11.68
N LEU A 37 -13.40 -9.45 -12.12
CA LEU A 37 -12.69 -10.23 -13.14
C LEU A 37 -12.12 -11.54 -12.60
N LEU A 38 -11.67 -11.56 -11.34
CA LEU A 38 -11.02 -12.70 -10.71
C LEU A 38 -11.96 -13.46 -9.75
N ASP A 39 -13.21 -13.01 -9.64
CA ASP A 39 -14.26 -13.59 -8.79
C ASP A 39 -13.75 -13.89 -7.37
N GLY A 40 -13.21 -12.88 -6.69
CA GLY A 40 -12.54 -13.08 -5.39
C GLY A 40 -12.16 -11.81 -4.65
N PRO A 41 -11.73 -11.94 -3.39
CA PRO A 41 -11.41 -10.81 -2.54
C PRO A 41 -10.14 -10.10 -2.99
N VAL A 42 -10.18 -8.78 -3.04
CA VAL A 42 -9.04 -7.92 -3.42
C VAL A 42 -8.65 -7.05 -2.25
N MET A 43 -7.36 -7.06 -1.92
CA MET A 43 -6.81 -6.19 -0.89
C MET A 43 -6.75 -4.76 -1.44
N HIS A 44 -7.32 -3.82 -0.69
CA HIS A 44 -7.28 -2.38 -0.99
C HIS A 44 -6.95 -1.59 0.26
N GLY A 45 -5.99 -0.67 0.14
CA GLY A 45 -5.34 0.04 1.22
C GLY A 45 -6.18 0.52 2.39
N GLY A 46 -6.68 1.75 2.32
CA GLY A 46 -7.38 2.38 3.44
C GLY A 46 -8.56 1.56 3.95
N THR A 47 -9.28 0.90 3.05
CA THR A 47 -10.42 0.05 3.41
C THR A 47 -10.02 -1.14 4.28
N HIS A 48 -8.87 -1.77 4.02
CA HIS A 48 -8.40 -2.90 4.82
C HIS A 48 -7.62 -2.48 6.06
N LEU A 49 -6.84 -1.40 6.00
CA LEU A 49 -6.09 -0.92 7.15
C LEU A 49 -6.99 -0.35 8.25
N PHE A 50 -8.09 0.32 7.88
CA PHE A 50 -8.98 0.98 8.84
C PHE A 50 -10.35 0.29 9.02
N GLY A 51 -10.71 -0.65 8.13
CA GLY A 51 -12.00 -1.32 8.16
C GLY A 51 -11.98 -2.75 8.71
N ARG A 52 -10.80 -3.30 9.01
CA ARG A 52 -10.62 -4.69 9.48
C ARG A 52 -10.34 -4.78 10.97
N GLU A 53 -10.11 -6.01 11.43
CA GLU A 53 -9.67 -6.31 12.78
C GLU A 53 -8.37 -5.56 13.10
N ASP A 54 -8.24 -5.09 14.35
CA ASP A 54 -7.04 -4.37 14.81
C ASP A 54 -5.75 -5.16 14.60
N ALA A 55 -5.82 -6.49 14.73
CA ALA A 55 -4.71 -7.39 14.47
C ALA A 55 -4.20 -7.32 13.03
N TYR A 56 -5.08 -7.03 12.05
CA TYR A 56 -4.68 -6.89 10.64
C TYR A 56 -3.91 -5.58 10.42
N ALA A 57 -4.33 -4.48 11.06
CA ALA A 57 -3.57 -3.23 11.03
C ALA A 57 -2.20 -3.39 11.72
N LYS A 58 -2.16 -4.07 12.87
CA LYS A 58 -0.91 -4.39 13.57
C LYS A 58 0.03 -5.26 12.71
N LEU A 59 -0.49 -6.26 12.00
CA LEU A 59 0.30 -7.11 11.11
C LEU A 59 1.08 -6.28 10.07
N TRP A 60 0.46 -5.25 9.51
CA TRP A 60 1.14 -4.34 8.59
C TRP A 60 2.21 -3.49 9.27
N CYS A 61 2.01 -3.06 10.53
CA CYS A 61 3.08 -2.45 11.31
C CYS A 61 4.27 -3.41 11.50
N ASP A 62 4.00 -4.67 11.82
CA ASP A 62 5.04 -5.70 12.00
C ASP A 62 5.79 -5.95 10.67
N ILE A 63 5.10 -5.92 9.52
CA ILE A 63 5.70 -6.00 8.18
C ILE A 63 6.69 -4.85 7.95
N PHE A 64 6.27 -3.60 8.18
CA PHE A 64 7.15 -2.43 8.00
C PHE A 64 8.34 -2.43 8.97
N ALA A 65 8.14 -2.89 10.21
CA ALA A 65 9.21 -3.03 11.19
C ALA A 65 10.26 -4.08 10.77
N ASN A 66 9.83 -5.13 10.05
CA ASN A 66 10.69 -6.23 9.61
C ASN A 66 11.11 -6.11 8.14
N ARG A 67 10.94 -4.96 7.49
CA ARG A 67 11.25 -4.76 6.06
C ARG A 67 12.69 -5.11 5.65
N ASN A 68 13.63 -5.06 6.59
CA ASN A 68 15.05 -5.39 6.37
C ASN A 68 15.40 -6.85 6.71
N ASN A 69 14.46 -7.63 7.28
CA ASN A 69 14.64 -9.04 7.63
C ASN A 69 13.85 -9.92 6.66
N LYS A 70 14.44 -10.26 5.51
CA LYS A 70 13.77 -10.92 4.38
C LYS A 70 13.01 -12.21 4.77
N PRO A 71 13.58 -13.17 5.55
CA PRO A 71 12.84 -14.37 5.96
C PRO A 71 11.57 -14.07 6.77
N VAL A 72 11.63 -13.12 7.70
CA VAL A 72 10.48 -12.71 8.52
C VAL A 72 9.47 -11.94 7.67
N LEU A 73 9.95 -10.98 6.86
CA LEU A 73 9.13 -10.20 5.95
C LEU A 73 8.30 -11.09 5.02
N MET A 74 8.91 -12.07 4.35
CA MET A 74 8.22 -12.96 3.42
C MET A 74 7.14 -13.79 4.10
N LYS A 75 7.36 -14.21 5.35
CA LYS A 75 6.35 -14.91 6.15
C LYS A 75 5.16 -13.99 6.46
N LEU A 76 5.42 -12.78 6.93
CA LEU A 76 4.39 -11.81 7.28
C LEU A 76 3.60 -11.33 6.05
N LEU A 77 4.26 -11.11 4.91
CA LEU A 77 3.59 -10.78 3.65
C LEU A 77 2.65 -11.89 3.20
N ARG A 78 3.10 -13.17 3.28
CA ARG A 78 2.25 -14.33 2.98
C ARG A 78 1.03 -14.39 3.89
N GLU A 79 1.20 -14.09 5.17
CA GLU A 79 0.09 -14.04 6.13
C GLU A 79 -0.90 -12.92 5.80
N ALA A 80 -0.41 -11.72 5.50
CA ALA A 80 -1.24 -10.55 5.22
C ALA A 80 -2.02 -10.64 3.91
N THR A 81 -1.51 -11.42 2.95
CA THR A 81 -2.05 -11.56 1.59
C THR A 81 -2.74 -12.90 1.35
N ALA A 82 -2.79 -13.79 2.35
CA ALA A 82 -3.46 -15.09 2.25
C ALA A 82 -4.95 -14.96 1.89
N GLY A 83 -5.37 -15.71 0.86
CA GLY A 83 -6.75 -15.76 0.39
C GLY A 83 -7.17 -14.62 -0.55
N PHE A 84 -6.32 -13.60 -0.75
CA PHE A 84 -6.59 -12.55 -1.74
C PHE A 84 -6.24 -13.02 -3.16
N VAL A 85 -7.07 -12.61 -4.14
CA VAL A 85 -6.80 -12.87 -5.56
C VAL A 85 -6.07 -11.71 -6.24
N ALA A 86 -6.15 -10.51 -5.68
CA ALA A 86 -5.33 -9.38 -6.12
C ALA A 86 -5.00 -8.42 -4.98
N LEU A 87 -3.94 -7.64 -5.20
CA LEU A 87 -3.45 -6.62 -4.27
C LEU A 87 -3.44 -5.26 -4.96
N THR A 88 -3.92 -4.23 -4.27
CA THR A 88 -4.00 -2.86 -4.78
C THR A 88 -3.67 -1.85 -3.68
N ASP A 89 -3.07 -0.72 -4.06
CA ASP A 89 -2.80 0.42 -3.18
C ASP A 89 -1.77 0.13 -2.06
N ASN A 90 -1.37 1.19 -1.34
CA ASN A 90 -0.61 1.07 -0.10
C ASN A 90 -1.44 0.32 0.96
N PRO A 91 -0.85 -0.61 1.72
CA PRO A 91 0.58 -0.80 1.93
C PRO A 91 1.24 -1.84 0.99
N SER A 92 0.45 -2.59 0.20
CA SER A 92 0.96 -3.70 -0.62
C SER A 92 1.96 -3.24 -1.69
N ILE A 93 1.74 -2.08 -2.30
CA ILE A 93 2.63 -1.55 -3.34
C ILE A 93 4.03 -1.19 -2.83
N ALA A 94 4.22 -1.07 -1.52
CA ALA A 94 5.52 -0.82 -0.89
C ALA A 94 6.47 -2.04 -0.99
N PHE A 95 5.92 -3.22 -1.31
CA PHE A 95 6.59 -4.52 -1.34
C PHE A 95 6.38 -5.28 -2.66
N VAL A 96 6.20 -4.58 -3.79
CA VAL A 96 5.92 -5.23 -5.10
C VAL A 96 6.98 -6.26 -5.47
N THR A 97 8.26 -5.98 -5.23
CA THR A 97 9.36 -6.91 -5.54
C THR A 97 9.24 -8.18 -4.71
N GLU A 98 9.05 -8.05 -3.39
CA GLU A 98 8.90 -9.18 -2.48
C GLU A 98 7.62 -9.97 -2.76
N LEU A 99 6.53 -9.29 -3.14
CA LEU A 99 5.27 -9.93 -3.53
C LEU A 99 5.39 -10.67 -4.87
N ALA A 100 6.15 -10.16 -5.83
CA ALA A 100 6.44 -10.85 -7.09
C ALA A 100 7.32 -12.10 -6.86
N GLU A 101 8.28 -12.05 -5.93
CA GLU A 101 9.02 -13.24 -5.49
C GLU A 101 8.11 -14.25 -4.79
N LEU A 102 7.15 -13.78 -4.00
CA LEU A 102 6.22 -14.63 -3.24
C LEU A 102 5.17 -15.31 -4.13
N TYR A 103 4.77 -14.63 -5.21
CA TYR A 103 3.74 -15.03 -6.17
C TYR A 103 4.27 -14.91 -7.60
N PRO A 104 5.17 -15.82 -8.04
CA PRO A 104 5.86 -15.71 -9.33
C PRO A 104 4.93 -15.77 -10.55
N ASP A 105 3.74 -16.39 -10.41
CA ASP A 105 2.75 -16.48 -11.48
C ASP A 105 1.85 -15.23 -11.57
N ALA A 106 1.90 -14.35 -10.56
CA ALA A 106 1.07 -13.16 -10.51
C ALA A 106 1.51 -12.13 -11.57
N LYS A 107 0.53 -11.52 -12.23
CA LYS A 107 0.80 -10.42 -13.17
C LYS A 107 0.91 -9.11 -12.41
N VAL A 108 1.97 -8.36 -12.68
CA VAL A 108 2.12 -7.00 -12.14
C VAL A 108 1.56 -6.00 -13.16
N ILE A 109 0.61 -5.18 -12.73
CA ILE A 109 0.04 -4.09 -13.54
C ILE A 109 0.31 -2.75 -12.87
N VAL A 110 0.50 -1.71 -13.67
CA VAL A 110 0.68 -0.34 -13.18
C VAL A 110 -0.27 0.59 -13.93
N VAL A 111 -0.98 1.42 -13.17
CA VAL A 111 -1.83 2.48 -13.72
C VAL A 111 -1.06 3.79 -13.59
N GLU A 112 -0.72 4.37 -14.72
CA GLU A 112 0.00 5.64 -14.79
C GLU A 112 -0.97 6.82 -14.81
N ARG A 113 -0.51 7.95 -14.26
CA ARG A 113 -1.22 9.21 -14.25
C ARG A 113 -0.19 10.32 -14.42
N ASP A 114 -0.59 11.41 -15.08
CA ASP A 114 0.18 12.64 -15.14
C ASP A 114 0.63 13.07 -13.72
N ALA A 115 1.93 13.32 -13.57
CA ALA A 115 2.57 13.51 -12.28
C ALA A 115 2.03 14.75 -11.55
N ASP A 116 1.85 15.87 -12.25
CA ASP A 116 1.37 17.11 -11.63
C ASP A 116 -0.09 16.98 -11.16
N ARG A 117 -0.94 16.33 -11.97
CA ARG A 117 -2.32 16.03 -11.58
C ARG A 117 -2.39 15.04 -10.42
N TRP A 118 -1.52 14.04 -10.41
CA TRP A 118 -1.43 13.09 -9.31
C TRP A 118 -1.00 13.78 -8.02
N MET A 119 0.04 14.62 -8.07
CA MET A 119 0.53 15.37 -6.92
C MET A 119 -0.53 16.29 -6.31
N LYS A 120 -1.28 17.04 -7.13
CA LYS A 120 -2.40 17.84 -6.63
C LYS A 120 -3.45 16.99 -5.91
N SER A 121 -3.71 15.77 -6.39
CA SER A 121 -4.62 14.84 -5.70
C SER A 121 -4.02 14.19 -4.46
N MET A 122 -2.70 14.01 -4.40
CA MET A 122 -1.99 13.47 -3.23
C MET A 122 -1.87 14.52 -2.13
N ALA A 123 -1.65 15.80 -2.47
CA ALA A 123 -1.51 16.89 -1.50
C ALA A 123 -2.70 16.94 -0.51
N SER A 124 -3.93 16.87 -1.02
CA SER A 124 -5.12 16.83 -0.16
C SER A 124 -5.18 15.61 0.77
N LEU A 125 -4.61 14.47 0.35
CA LEU A 125 -4.53 13.26 1.19
C LEU A 125 -3.46 13.42 2.28
N LEU A 126 -2.29 13.96 1.91
CA LEU A 126 -1.16 14.15 2.82
C LEU A 126 -1.44 15.21 3.87
N GLU A 127 -2.13 16.30 3.50
CA GLU A 127 -2.61 17.31 4.44
C GLU A 127 -3.48 16.69 5.54
N GLY A 128 -4.37 15.75 5.17
CA GLY A 128 -5.18 15.00 6.13
C GLY A 128 -4.44 13.91 6.89
N ALA A 129 -3.32 13.39 6.34
CA ALA A 129 -2.51 12.34 6.96
C ALA A 129 -1.42 12.87 7.90
N ASN A 130 -1.23 14.20 7.99
CA ASN A 130 -0.24 14.83 8.86
C ASN A 130 -0.67 14.77 10.35
N MET A 131 -0.63 13.56 10.92
CA MET A 131 -0.97 13.27 12.31
C MET A 131 0.05 13.81 13.33
N ASP A 132 1.19 14.33 12.86
CA ASP A 132 2.20 14.99 13.71
C ASP A 132 1.85 16.43 14.04
N THR A 133 0.89 17.02 13.33
CA THR A 133 0.42 18.39 13.61
C THR A 133 -0.22 18.51 14.99
N TRP A 134 -0.66 17.39 15.59
CA TRP A 134 -1.34 17.39 16.89
C TRP A 134 -1.04 16.11 17.68
N TRP A 135 -0.09 16.15 18.61
CA TRP A 135 0.24 15.01 19.48
C TRP A 135 -0.99 14.45 20.22
N PHE A 136 -1.97 15.30 20.54
CA PHE A 136 -3.21 14.86 21.18
C PHE A 136 -4.12 14.07 20.24
N VAL A 137 -4.01 14.21 18.91
CA VAL A 137 -4.77 13.37 17.97
C VAL A 137 -4.34 11.91 18.14
N LYS A 138 -3.05 11.65 18.38
CA LYS A 138 -2.57 10.29 18.72
C LYS A 138 -3.22 9.77 20.00
N LEU A 139 -3.40 10.62 21.01
CA LEU A 139 -4.11 10.29 22.26
C LEU A 139 -5.61 10.02 22.00
N LEU A 140 -6.25 10.85 21.16
CA LEU A 140 -7.68 10.73 20.82
C LEU A 140 -8.00 9.49 19.97
N VAL A 141 -7.11 9.13 19.03
CA VAL A 141 -7.29 7.93 18.20
C VAL A 141 -6.78 6.65 18.85
N TRP A 142 -6.03 6.74 19.95
CA TRP A 142 -5.54 5.59 20.70
C TRP A 142 -6.61 4.55 21.10
N PRO A 143 -7.79 4.94 21.63
CA PRO A 143 -8.85 3.97 21.93
C PRO A 143 -9.52 3.40 20.68
N CYS A 144 -9.37 4.02 19.51
CA CYS A 144 -9.98 3.57 18.27
C CYS A 144 -9.16 2.40 17.68
N PRO A 145 -9.74 1.20 17.56
CA PRO A 145 -9.09 0.07 16.88
C PRO A 145 -8.66 0.47 15.48
N THR A 146 -7.56 -0.11 14.98
CA THR A 146 -6.86 0.20 13.73
C THR A 146 -6.24 1.59 13.64
N TRP A 147 -6.97 2.64 14.05
CA TRP A 147 -6.53 4.03 13.94
C TRP A 147 -5.34 4.35 14.84
N ARG A 148 -5.22 3.69 15.99
CA ARG A 148 -4.02 3.75 16.84
C ARG A 148 -2.73 3.34 16.13
N TRP A 149 -2.83 2.50 15.10
CA TRP A 149 -1.68 2.02 14.31
C TRP A 149 -1.33 2.96 13.16
N ALA A 150 -2.21 3.92 12.82
CA ALA A 150 -2.04 4.83 11.69
C ALA A 150 -0.70 5.57 11.67
N PRO A 151 -0.23 6.17 12.78
CA PRO A 151 1.07 6.83 12.78
C PRO A 151 2.23 5.88 12.42
N ILE A 152 2.13 4.61 12.85
CA ILE A 152 3.21 3.64 12.69
C ILE A 152 3.29 3.15 11.24
N PHE A 153 2.17 2.72 10.65
CA PHE A 153 2.22 2.23 9.27
C PHE A 153 2.35 3.36 8.25
N LEU A 154 1.83 4.57 8.51
CA LEU A 154 2.03 5.73 7.62
C LEU A 154 3.52 6.13 7.59
N GLN A 155 4.18 6.15 8.75
CA GLN A 155 5.62 6.34 8.81
C GLN A 155 6.37 5.22 8.07
N GLY A 156 5.95 3.96 8.25
CA GLY A 156 6.53 2.82 7.54
C GLY A 156 6.44 2.93 6.02
N ILE A 157 5.31 3.41 5.49
CA ILE A 157 5.13 3.68 4.05
C ILE A 157 6.11 4.77 3.61
N GLN A 158 6.18 5.89 4.35
CA GLN A 158 7.07 6.99 4.03
C GLN A 158 8.55 6.57 4.03
N ASP A 159 8.99 5.87 5.07
CA ASP A 159 10.37 5.35 5.16
C ASP A 159 10.68 4.45 3.96
N ARG A 160 9.73 3.59 3.57
CA ARG A 160 9.91 2.66 2.46
C ARG A 160 9.95 3.37 1.11
N ASP A 161 9.13 4.39 0.91
CA ASP A 161 9.17 5.22 -0.30
C ASP A 161 10.47 6.05 -0.36
N GLU A 162 10.98 6.53 0.77
CA GLU A 162 12.26 7.23 0.83
C GLU A 162 13.42 6.28 0.50
N GLU A 163 13.41 5.04 0.97
CA GLU A 163 14.38 3.99 0.60
C GLU A 163 14.33 3.64 -0.90
N ARG A 164 13.14 3.56 -1.49
CA ARG A 164 12.96 3.12 -2.88
C ARG A 164 13.16 4.23 -3.91
N PHE A 165 12.73 5.44 -3.58
CA PHE A 165 12.63 6.55 -4.53
C PHE A 165 13.38 7.81 -4.08
N GLY A 166 13.93 7.85 -2.86
CA GLY A 166 14.47 9.07 -2.26
C GLY A 166 13.40 10.14 -1.98
N MET A 167 12.12 9.73 -1.98
CA MET A 167 10.97 10.62 -1.85
C MET A 167 10.58 10.74 -0.37
N SER A 168 10.63 11.96 0.17
CA SER A 168 10.16 12.24 1.53
C SER A 168 8.94 13.15 1.47
N TRP A 169 7.78 12.66 1.93
CA TRP A 169 6.51 13.38 1.91
C TRP A 169 6.54 14.69 2.71
N ASN A 170 7.40 14.77 3.74
CA ASN A 170 7.54 15.93 4.63
C ASN A 170 8.45 17.05 4.11
N LYS A 171 9.27 16.80 3.06
CA LYS A 171 10.23 17.79 2.54
C LYS A 171 9.68 18.64 1.39
N GLY A 172 8.39 18.51 1.08
CA GLY A 172 7.74 19.19 -0.03
C GLY A 172 8.19 18.62 -1.37
N TRP A 173 7.26 18.02 -2.11
CA TRP A 173 7.50 17.68 -3.51
C TRP A 173 7.69 18.98 -4.30
N SER A 174 8.90 19.23 -4.79
CA SER A 174 9.15 20.27 -5.79
C SER A 174 9.21 19.58 -7.15
N ALA A 175 8.24 19.89 -8.01
CA ALA A 175 8.27 19.51 -9.41
C ALA A 175 9.62 19.97 -9.99
N GLY A 176 10.49 19.01 -10.35
CA GLY A 176 11.86 19.27 -10.82
C GLY A 176 12.99 18.72 -9.95
N LYS A 177 12.77 18.35 -8.67
CA LYS A 177 13.82 17.72 -7.83
C LYS A 177 13.88 16.19 -7.96
N TYR A 178 12.76 15.57 -8.36
CA TYR A 178 12.66 14.13 -8.51
C TYR A 178 12.27 13.81 -9.95
N ASN A 179 13.07 12.99 -10.63
CA ASN A 179 12.81 12.59 -12.00
C ASN A 179 11.55 11.71 -12.00
N THR A 180 10.48 12.19 -12.64
CA THR A 180 9.18 11.50 -12.73
C THR A 180 9.31 10.13 -13.41
N SER A 181 10.30 9.98 -14.28
CA SER A 181 10.70 8.70 -14.87
C SER A 181 11.21 7.71 -13.84
N VAL A 182 11.66 8.11 -12.65
CA VAL A 182 12.19 7.19 -11.61
C VAL A 182 11.05 6.60 -10.77
N VAL A 183 9.91 7.30 -10.62
CA VAL A 183 8.75 6.76 -9.88
C VAL A 183 8.02 5.69 -10.72
N THR A 184 7.89 5.92 -12.03
CA THR A 184 7.38 4.91 -12.99
C THR A 184 8.43 3.87 -13.38
N ALA A 185 9.65 4.28 -13.75
CA ALA A 185 10.67 3.33 -14.20
C ALA A 185 11.36 2.55 -13.08
N SER A 186 11.45 3.01 -11.82
CA SER A 186 11.97 2.12 -10.76
C SER A 186 10.95 1.07 -10.31
N CYS A 187 9.65 1.32 -10.50
CA CYS A 187 8.61 0.30 -10.34
C CYS A 187 8.63 -0.71 -11.50
N ILE A 188 9.00 -0.30 -12.72
CA ILE A 188 8.97 -1.16 -13.93
C ILE A 188 10.34 -1.84 -14.19
N CYS A 189 11.47 -1.14 -14.08
CA CYS A 189 12.80 -1.63 -14.47
C CYS A 189 13.40 -2.71 -13.56
N ARG A 190 12.87 -2.93 -12.35
CA ARG A 190 13.28 -4.09 -11.51
C ARG A 190 12.43 -5.34 -11.73
N LEU A 191 11.36 -5.26 -12.51
CA LEU A 191 10.49 -6.40 -12.85
C LEU A 191 10.84 -7.03 -14.21
N HIS A 192 11.87 -6.52 -14.89
CA HIS A 192 12.33 -6.99 -16.21
C HIS A 192 13.83 -7.35 -16.24
N CYS A 193 14.41 -7.77 -15.11
CA CYS A 193 15.71 -8.47 -15.09
C CYS A 193 15.57 -9.80 -14.38
#